data_AF-A0A8S4D8Y0-F1
#
_entry.id   AF-A0A8S4D8Y0-F1
#
_cell.length_a   1.000
_cell.length_b   1.000
_cell.length_c   1.000
_cell.angle_alpha   90.00
_cell.angle_beta   90.00
_cell.angle_gamma   90.00
#
_symmetry.space_group_name_H-M   'P 1'
#
loop_
_entity.id
_entity.type
_entity.pdbx_description
1 polymer ?
#
loop_
_entity_poly.entity_id
_entity_poly.type
_entity_poly.pdbx_seq_one_letter_code
_entity_poly.pdbx_strand_id
1 'polypeptide(L)'
;MFDVVHVVMILYVCTVLPYAVIFRPGFFTWEPMVTTIAKIGLVLQIYIQLTTAIITKNTKLVTVKEIAEAKMATAGFYLDILSVFPLSIFCEFFDEDRQTVLVQLAQICPMLQFWHVWDYMNKWDQNFYSNLKLMCVVKYAITYVIFAYWSCCFLFLFACPRDICVSTSWMSQLMYLETKVLVISQAKHEHALAASMFLGTSVLTGAGQADVTPGRSDLPWESMRELFYFLSSNHVSSKIKSRVEKFFRAQWYYNSAVSNEEIFGDMSADIQQEVLYIEMVETLITCPLFQVFKNKLKWCQDNENQIKMDIIATSHENKDFSKFWKQTDRLSPRMSLPVTVDGISDGTDIANLFKSNFIVPPTQSVNYMTQQGDHPRDVAADTPHIQYTVKDVTSAIHCMKRGKSPGHDGLSVEHLKYAGVRTPAQSTHAFV
;
A
#
# COMPACT_ATOMS: atom_id res chain seq x y z
N MET A 1 -10.15 16.04 7.27
CA MET A 1 -10.60 17.40 7.67
C MET A 1 -10.70 17.53 9.18
N PHE A 2 -11.40 16.63 9.88
CA PHE A 2 -11.55 16.67 11.34
C PHE A 2 -10.21 16.75 12.08
N ASP A 3 -9.22 15.97 11.66
CA ASP A 3 -7.85 16.02 12.17
C ASP A 3 -7.20 17.40 12.11
N VAL A 4 -7.42 18.14 11.02
CA VAL A 4 -6.85 19.48 10.84
C VAL A 4 -7.53 20.47 11.80
N VAL A 5 -8.85 20.38 11.95
CA VAL A 5 -9.60 21.18 12.92
C VAL A 5 -9.11 20.89 14.34
N HIS A 6 -8.89 19.62 14.66
CA HIS A 6 -8.34 19.20 15.95
C HIS A 6 -6.94 19.77 16.20
N VAL A 7 -6.02 19.70 15.24
CA VAL A 7 -4.69 20.33 15.35
C VAL A 7 -4.80 21.83 15.62
N VAL A 8 -5.67 22.54 14.89
CA VAL A 8 -5.87 23.99 15.08
C VAL A 8 -6.43 24.28 16.47
N MET A 9 -7.39 23.48 16.96
CA MET A 9 -7.92 23.60 18.33
C MET A 9 -6.83 23.37 19.38
N ILE A 10 -5.97 22.35 19.21
CA ILE A 10 -4.86 22.08 20.13
C ILE A 10 -3.86 23.23 20.10
N LEU A 11 -3.49 23.75 18.93
CA LEU A 11 -2.59 24.90 18.82
C LEU A 11 -3.17 26.14 19.50
N TYR A 12 -4.48 26.39 19.34
CA TYR A 12 -5.18 27.45 20.07
C TYR A 12 -5.08 27.25 21.59
N VAL A 13 -5.40 26.05 22.09
CA VAL A 13 -5.32 25.72 23.52
C VAL A 13 -3.89 25.86 24.04
N CYS A 14 -2.88 25.40 23.29
CA CYS A 14 -1.48 25.43 23.70
C CYS A 14 -0.88 26.85 23.72
N THR A 15 -1.46 27.80 23.00
CA THR A 15 -0.94 29.17 22.87
C THR A 15 -1.77 30.20 23.65
N VAL A 16 -3.10 30.11 23.59
CA VAL A 16 -4.00 31.11 24.18
C VAL A 16 -4.29 30.80 25.65
N LEU A 17 -4.45 29.54 26.02
CA LEU A 17 -4.81 29.16 27.40
C LEU A 17 -3.74 29.55 28.44
N PRO A 18 -2.43 29.33 28.22
CA PRO A 18 -1.41 29.75 29.20
C PRO A 18 -1.39 31.26 29.34
N TYR A 19 -1.51 31.98 28.22
CA TYR A 19 -1.56 33.43 28.20
C TYR A 19 -2.74 33.97 29.03
N ALA A 20 -3.93 33.45 28.76
CA ALA A 20 -5.18 33.77 29.43
C ALA A 20 -5.10 33.57 30.96
N VAL A 21 -4.64 32.39 31.39
CA VAL A 21 -4.60 32.00 32.80
C VAL A 21 -3.53 32.78 33.59
N ILE A 22 -2.42 33.14 32.94
CA ILE A 22 -1.23 33.66 33.63
C ILE A 22 -1.14 35.18 33.56
N PHE A 23 -1.35 35.79 32.40
CA PHE A 23 -1.01 37.21 32.19
C PHE A 23 -2.19 38.16 32.29
N ARG A 24 -3.41 37.74 31.93
CA ARG A 24 -4.59 38.63 31.95
C ARG A 24 -5.91 37.87 32.14
N PRO A 25 -6.28 37.53 33.38
CA PRO A 25 -7.65 37.09 33.64
C PRO A 25 -8.64 38.22 33.28
N GLY A 26 -9.48 37.99 32.26
CA GLY A 26 -10.62 38.86 31.93
C GLY A 26 -10.35 39.98 30.91
N PHE A 27 -9.32 39.87 30.05
CA PHE A 27 -9.06 40.89 29.03
C PHE A 27 -10.12 40.91 27.92
N PHE A 28 -10.64 39.74 27.51
CA PHE A 28 -11.69 39.65 26.49
C PHE A 28 -12.95 38.98 27.02
N THR A 29 -14.10 39.59 26.76
CA THR A 29 -15.42 39.05 27.16
C THR A 29 -15.77 37.72 26.49
N TRP A 30 -15.22 37.44 25.30
CA TRP A 30 -15.52 36.25 24.50
C TRP A 30 -14.56 35.08 24.76
N GLU A 31 -13.42 35.32 25.41
CA GLU A 31 -12.39 34.31 25.69
C GLU A 31 -12.91 33.09 26.48
N PRO A 32 -13.71 33.22 27.56
CA PRO A 32 -14.24 32.06 28.26
C PRO A 32 -15.19 31.23 27.38
N MET A 33 -15.93 31.89 26.48
CA MET A 33 -16.80 31.20 25.52
C MET A 33 -15.98 30.36 24.54
N VAL A 34 -14.94 30.94 23.92
CA VAL A 34 -14.08 30.21 22.98
C VAL A 34 -13.32 29.08 23.67
N THR A 35 -12.82 29.30 24.89
CA THR A 35 -12.17 28.27 25.69
C THR A 35 -13.12 27.12 26.04
N THR A 36 -14.38 27.42 26.35
CA THR A 36 -15.42 26.41 26.60
C THR A 36 -15.73 25.61 25.33
N ILE A 37 -15.87 26.29 24.18
CA ILE A 37 -16.07 25.63 22.88
C ILE A 37 -14.89 24.72 22.55
N ALA A 38 -13.65 25.17 22.77
CA ALA A 38 -12.47 24.36 22.57
C ALA A 38 -12.51 23.10 23.45
N LYS A 39 -12.79 23.24 24.76
CA LYS A 39 -12.94 22.09 25.68
C LYS A 39 -14.02 21.10 25.23
N ILE A 40 -15.18 21.57 24.77
CA ILE A 40 -16.23 20.71 24.22
C ILE A 40 -15.71 19.98 22.97
N GLY A 41 -14.98 20.66 22.09
CA GLY A 41 -14.32 20.07 20.94
C GLY A 41 -13.33 18.95 21.32
N LEU A 42 -12.58 19.13 22.40
CA LEU A 42 -11.66 18.12 22.92
C LEU A 42 -12.39 16.90 23.51
N VAL A 43 -13.50 17.10 24.22
CA VAL A 43 -14.36 15.99 24.69
C VAL A 43 -14.92 15.21 23.49
N LEU A 44 -15.43 15.93 22.48
CA LEU A 44 -15.96 15.33 21.26
C LEU A 44 -14.88 14.55 20.50
N GLN A 45 -13.65 15.03 20.50
CA GLN A 45 -12.51 14.30 19.94
C GLN A 45 -12.32 12.94 20.63
N ILE A 46 -12.31 12.89 21.97
CA ILE A 46 -12.15 11.64 22.71
C ILE A 46 -13.28 10.67 22.34
N TYR A 47 -14.51 11.17 22.24
CA TYR A 47 -15.65 10.36 21.79
C TYR A 47 -15.45 9.80 20.37
N ILE A 48 -14.97 10.61 19.43
CA ILE A 48 -14.69 10.18 18.06
C ILE A 48 -13.55 9.16 18.03
N GLN A 49 -12.51 9.33 18.84
CA GLN A 49 -11.41 8.37 18.93
C GLN A 49 -11.87 7.00 19.47
N LEU A 50 -12.83 6.97 20.38
CA LEU A 50 -13.41 5.73 20.93
C LEU A 50 -14.37 5.03 19.96
N THR A 51 -14.93 5.76 19.00
CA THR A 51 -15.87 5.21 18.00
C THR A 51 -15.22 4.90 16.65
N THR A 52 -14.00 5.38 16.41
CA THR A 52 -13.27 5.14 15.16
C THR A 52 -12.58 3.77 15.16
N ALA A 53 -12.87 2.95 14.15
CA ALA A 53 -12.27 1.62 13.98
C ALA A 53 -10.74 1.70 13.81
N ILE A 54 -10.02 0.76 14.41
CA ILE A 54 -8.55 0.64 14.32
C ILE A 54 -8.21 -0.50 13.37
N ILE A 55 -7.37 -0.20 12.37
CA ILE A 55 -6.82 -1.20 11.46
C ILE A 55 -5.41 -1.52 11.95
N THR A 56 -5.25 -2.69 12.57
CA THR A 56 -3.93 -3.24 12.93
C THR A 56 -3.54 -4.24 11.85
N LYS A 57 -2.22 -4.46 11.65
CA LYS A 57 -1.58 -5.12 10.48
C LYS A 57 -2.32 -6.26 9.77
N ASN A 58 -3.17 -7.05 10.44
CA ASN A 58 -4.06 -8.04 9.79
C ASN A 58 -5.45 -8.17 10.44
N THR A 59 -5.81 -7.31 11.40
CA THR A 59 -7.07 -7.41 12.15
C THR A 59 -7.78 -6.06 12.17
N LYS A 60 -9.05 -6.10 11.77
CA LYS A 60 -9.95 -4.95 11.87
C LYS A 60 -10.73 -5.08 13.18
N LEU A 61 -10.41 -4.23 14.15
CA LEU A 61 -11.16 -4.17 15.40
C LEU A 61 -12.43 -3.33 15.15
N VAL A 62 -13.60 -3.95 15.28
CA VAL A 62 -14.89 -3.32 14.97
C VAL A 62 -15.72 -3.09 16.23
N THR A 63 -15.51 -3.88 17.29
CA THR A 63 -16.31 -3.73 18.51
C THR A 63 -15.78 -2.58 19.38
N VAL A 64 -16.70 -1.78 19.94
CA VAL A 64 -16.34 -0.64 20.81
C VAL A 64 -15.50 -1.08 22.01
N LYS A 65 -15.74 -2.28 22.53
CA LYS A 65 -14.97 -2.85 23.64
C LYS A 65 -13.51 -3.09 23.25
N GLU A 66 -13.25 -3.75 22.11
CA GLU A 66 -11.90 -4.00 21.62
C GLU A 66 -11.17 -2.69 21.28
N ILE A 67 -11.88 -1.72 20.69
CA ILE A 67 -11.34 -0.39 20.39
C ILE A 67 -10.94 0.32 21.68
N ALA A 68 -11.82 0.33 22.69
CA ALA A 68 -11.56 0.94 23.98
C ALA A 68 -10.38 0.28 24.70
N GLU A 69 -10.31 -1.06 24.74
CA GLU A 69 -9.19 -1.79 25.35
C GLU A 69 -7.86 -1.48 24.64
N ALA A 70 -7.86 -1.47 23.30
CA ALA A 70 -6.67 -1.12 22.52
C ALA A 70 -6.21 0.33 22.75
N LYS A 71 -7.15 1.28 22.88
CA LYS A 71 -6.85 2.70 23.17
C LYS A 71 -6.40 2.90 24.61
N MET A 72 -7.04 2.26 25.57
CA MET A 72 -6.66 2.29 26.99
C MET A 72 -5.28 1.68 27.25
N ALA A 73 -4.74 0.88 26.33
CA ALA A 73 -3.35 0.42 26.41
C ALA A 73 -2.32 1.50 26.02
N THR A 74 -2.74 2.61 25.41
CA THR A 74 -1.84 3.68 24.94
C THR A 74 -1.74 4.82 25.95
N ALA A 75 -0.51 5.28 26.23
CA ALA A 75 -0.28 6.41 27.13
C ALA A 75 -0.99 7.70 26.69
N GLY A 76 -1.11 7.92 25.37
CA GLY A 76 -1.79 9.08 24.80
C GLY A 76 -3.26 9.19 25.22
N PHE A 77 -3.97 8.07 25.35
CA PHE A 77 -5.37 8.07 25.78
C PHE A 77 -5.54 8.58 27.23
N TYR A 78 -4.62 8.23 28.13
CA TYR A 78 -4.63 8.74 29.50
C TYR A 78 -4.32 10.24 29.56
N LEU A 79 -3.39 10.72 28.72
CA LEU A 79 -3.12 12.15 28.60
C LEU A 79 -4.35 12.90 28.10
N ASP A 80 -5.10 12.33 27.16
CA ASP A 80 -6.36 12.89 26.66
C ASP A 80 -7.41 12.99 27.78
N ILE A 81 -7.64 11.92 28.54
CA ILE A 81 -8.57 11.94 29.68
C ILE A 81 -8.14 12.99 30.71
N LEU A 82 -6.87 12.99 31.10
CA LEU A 82 -6.33 13.91 32.11
C LEU A 82 -6.45 15.37 31.68
N SER A 83 -6.24 15.64 30.39
CA SER A 83 -6.32 17.00 29.83
C SER A 83 -7.74 17.57 29.80
N VAL A 84 -8.75 16.71 29.68
CA VAL A 84 -10.17 17.09 29.59
C VAL A 84 -10.84 17.10 30.97
N PHE A 85 -10.28 16.38 31.94
CA PHE A 85 -10.82 16.32 33.28
C PHE A 85 -10.85 17.73 33.92
N PRO A 86 -11.98 18.17 34.51
CA PRO A 86 -12.14 19.52 35.04
C PRO A 86 -11.42 19.70 36.39
N LEU A 87 -10.10 19.50 36.42
CA LEU A 87 -9.25 19.58 37.61
C LEU A 87 -9.39 20.91 38.34
N SER A 88 -9.63 22.00 37.61
CA SER A 88 -9.80 23.33 38.20
C SER A 88 -10.95 23.40 39.21
N ILE A 89 -12.07 22.72 38.96
CA ILE A 89 -13.23 22.72 39.86
C ILE A 89 -12.89 22.01 41.17
N PHE A 90 -12.14 20.90 41.08
CA PHE A 90 -11.70 20.16 42.26
C PHE A 90 -10.64 20.95 43.04
N CYS A 91 -9.67 21.56 42.37
CA CYS A 91 -8.67 22.41 43.03
C CYS A 91 -9.31 23.60 43.74
N GLU A 92 -10.33 24.24 43.15
CA GLU A 92 -11.09 25.31 43.80
C GLU A 92 -11.90 24.84 45.01
N PHE A 93 -12.29 23.57 45.07
CA PHE A 93 -12.99 23.00 46.22
C PHE A 93 -12.03 22.70 47.39
N PHE A 94 -10.78 22.31 47.09
CA PHE A 94 -9.79 21.97 48.11
C PHE A 94 -8.96 23.16 48.61
N ASP A 95 -8.87 24.24 47.84
CA ASP A 95 -8.08 25.44 48.18
C ASP A 95 -9.00 26.62 48.55
N GLU A 96 -9.32 26.77 49.85
CA GLU A 96 -10.18 27.85 50.37
C GLU A 96 -9.61 29.25 50.06
N ASP A 97 -8.29 29.40 50.07
CA ASP A 97 -7.62 30.70 49.87
C ASP A 97 -7.58 31.13 48.40
N ARG A 98 -7.86 30.20 47.45
CA ARG A 98 -7.85 30.41 45.99
C ARG A 98 -6.56 31.03 45.43
N GLN A 99 -5.49 31.10 46.22
CA GLN A 99 -4.23 31.75 45.84
C GLN A 99 -3.16 30.75 45.41
N THR A 100 -3.44 29.44 45.43
CA THR A 100 -2.41 28.47 45.07
C THR A 100 -2.14 28.43 43.57
N VAL A 101 -0.85 28.29 43.25
CA VAL A 101 -0.35 27.96 41.91
C VAL A 101 -1.04 26.71 41.35
N LEU A 102 -1.52 25.82 42.22
CA LEU A 102 -2.19 24.57 41.85
C LEU A 102 -3.46 24.81 41.03
N VAL A 103 -4.28 25.82 41.36
CA VAL A 103 -5.49 26.16 40.58
C VAL A 103 -5.12 26.62 39.16
N GLN A 104 -4.08 27.45 39.02
CA GLN A 104 -3.61 27.92 37.71
C GLN A 104 -2.99 26.77 36.90
N LEU A 105 -2.22 25.88 37.53
CA LEU A 105 -1.69 24.68 36.88
C LEU A 105 -2.81 23.74 36.41
N ALA A 106 -3.86 23.55 37.21
CA ALA A 106 -5.01 22.73 36.85
C ALA A 106 -5.77 23.30 35.63
N GLN A 107 -5.83 24.62 35.48
CA GLN A 107 -6.44 25.28 34.32
C GLN A 107 -5.60 25.12 33.04
N ILE A 108 -4.29 24.90 33.18
CA ILE A 108 -3.29 24.75 32.12
C ILE A 108 -3.17 23.29 31.63
N CYS A 109 -3.70 22.31 32.37
CA CYS A 109 -3.69 20.88 32.03
C CYS A 109 -4.13 20.51 30.59
N PRO A 110 -5.08 21.21 29.93
CA PRO A 110 -5.41 20.92 28.53
C PRO A 110 -4.22 20.96 27.55
N MET A 111 -3.13 21.64 27.89
CA MET A 111 -1.90 21.67 27.09
C MET A 111 -1.23 20.30 26.93
N LEU A 112 -1.53 19.33 27.81
CA LEU A 112 -1.00 17.97 27.70
C LEU A 112 -1.32 17.32 26.34
N GLN A 113 -2.37 17.78 25.66
CA GLN A 113 -2.75 17.32 24.31
C GLN A 113 -1.78 17.72 23.20
N PHE A 114 -0.74 18.50 23.48
CA PHE A 114 0.31 18.80 22.50
C PHE A 114 0.94 17.54 21.87
N TRP A 115 0.88 16.39 22.56
CA TRP A 115 1.32 15.11 22.02
C TRP A 115 0.62 14.75 20.69
N HIS A 116 -0.62 15.17 20.47
CA HIS A 116 -1.32 14.99 19.19
C HIS A 116 -0.64 15.77 18.07
N VAL A 117 -0.20 17.01 18.31
CA VAL A 117 0.54 17.79 17.30
C VAL A 117 1.78 17.02 16.87
N TRP A 118 2.50 16.42 17.82
CA TRP A 118 3.65 15.57 17.53
C TRP A 118 3.28 14.34 16.69
N ASP A 119 2.20 13.62 17.05
CA ASP A 119 1.70 12.47 16.29
C ASP A 119 1.27 12.85 14.86
N TYR A 120 0.58 13.97 14.69
CA TYR A 120 0.20 14.51 13.39
C TYR A 120 1.42 14.86 12.53
N MET A 121 2.45 15.47 13.12
CA MET A 121 3.69 15.78 12.39
C MET A 121 4.43 14.50 11.98
N ASN A 122 4.42 13.43 12.79
CA ASN A 122 5.00 12.15 12.42
C ASN A 122 4.21 11.42 11.32
N LYS A 123 2.87 11.51 11.35
CA LYS A 123 2.03 11.02 10.25
C LYS A 123 2.28 11.79 8.96
N TRP A 124 2.49 13.10 9.05
CA TRP A 124 2.82 13.93 7.91
C TRP A 124 4.20 13.60 7.34
N ASP A 125 5.17 13.29 8.20
CA ASP A 125 6.52 12.84 7.81
C ASP A 125 6.48 11.56 6.95
N GLN A 126 5.51 10.67 7.22
CA GLN A 126 5.31 9.43 6.46
C GLN A 126 4.60 9.63 5.11
N ASN A 127 4.03 10.81 4.84
CA ASN A 127 3.41 11.09 3.55
C ASN A 127 4.46 11.45 2.49
N PHE A 128 4.61 10.57 1.50
CA PHE A 128 5.63 10.56 0.43
C PHE A 128 5.80 11.85 -0.39
N TYR A 129 4.87 12.81 -0.32
CA TYR A 129 4.91 14.04 -1.13
C TYR A 129 5.74 15.18 -0.51
N SER A 130 6.25 15.01 0.71
CA SER A 130 6.91 16.09 1.44
C SER A 130 8.43 15.93 1.45
N ASN A 131 9.18 17.03 1.35
CA ASN A 131 10.61 17.00 1.57
C ASN A 131 10.88 16.69 3.05
N LEU A 132 11.33 15.45 3.33
CA LEU A 132 11.59 14.93 4.68
C LEU A 132 12.45 15.89 5.52
N LYS A 133 13.48 16.50 4.92
CA LYS A 133 14.37 17.44 5.62
C LYS A 133 13.63 18.71 6.05
N LEU A 134 12.78 19.26 5.18
CA LEU A 134 11.99 20.44 5.50
C LEU A 134 10.96 20.12 6.59
N MET A 135 10.23 19.00 6.48
CA MET A 135 9.25 18.59 7.49
C MET A 135 9.89 18.34 8.86
N CYS A 136 11.06 17.72 8.87
CA CYS A 136 11.87 17.56 10.08
C CYS A 136 12.22 18.92 10.71
N VAL A 137 12.73 19.88 9.93
CA VAL A 137 13.04 21.23 10.43
C VAL A 137 11.79 21.95 10.95
N VAL A 138 10.67 21.90 10.23
CA VAL A 138 9.41 22.54 10.64
C VAL A 138 8.86 21.89 11.92
N LYS A 139 8.91 20.56 12.03
CA LYS A 139 8.50 19.80 13.23
C LYS A 139 9.25 20.27 14.47
N TYR A 140 10.57 20.33 14.39
CA TYR A 140 11.39 20.76 15.52
C TYR A 140 11.26 22.25 15.79
N ALA A 141 11.11 23.09 14.77
CA ALA A 141 10.91 24.53 14.94
C ALA A 141 9.59 24.85 15.67
N ILE A 142 8.47 24.26 15.25
CA ILE A 142 7.17 24.46 15.93
C ILE A 142 7.23 23.96 17.37
N THR A 143 7.78 22.77 17.57
CA THR A 143 7.95 22.18 18.91
C THR A 143 8.79 23.08 19.81
N TYR A 144 9.92 23.57 19.30
CA TYR A 144 10.83 24.47 20.00
C TYR A 144 10.14 25.78 20.40
N VAL A 145 9.41 26.43 19.49
CA VAL A 145 8.70 27.69 19.76
C VAL A 145 7.64 27.50 20.86
N ILE A 146 6.88 26.40 20.80
CA ILE A 146 5.83 26.11 21.80
C ILE A 146 6.46 25.83 23.17
N PHE A 147 7.51 25.00 23.25
CA PHE A 147 8.19 24.73 24.53
C PHE A 147 8.89 25.97 25.09
N ALA A 148 9.49 26.82 24.24
CA ALA A 148 10.03 28.10 24.65
C ALA A 148 8.92 28.99 25.24
N TYR A 149 7.79 29.09 24.54
CA TYR A 149 6.65 29.84 25.03
C TYR A 149 6.13 29.33 26.39
N TRP A 150 6.01 28.01 26.54
CA TRP A 150 5.56 27.39 27.79
C TRP A 150 6.54 27.59 28.94
N SER A 151 7.85 27.45 28.70
CA SER A 151 8.86 27.70 29.73
C SER A 151 8.78 29.13 30.24
N CYS A 152 8.56 30.10 29.35
CA CYS A 152 8.37 31.51 29.71
C CYS A 152 7.12 31.73 30.55
N CYS A 153 6.01 31.08 30.18
CA CYS A 153 4.77 31.10 30.94
C CYS A 153 4.95 30.50 32.35
N PHE A 154 5.59 29.34 32.47
CA PHE A 154 5.85 28.70 33.76
C PHE A 154 6.80 29.53 34.63
N LEU A 155 7.87 30.08 34.05
CA LEU A 155 8.79 30.97 34.76
C LEU A 155 8.08 32.20 35.35
N PHE A 156 7.12 32.76 34.62
CA PHE A 156 6.29 33.85 35.13
C PHE A 156 5.29 33.37 36.18
N LEU A 157 4.58 32.26 35.95
CA LEU A 157 3.60 31.68 36.88
C LEU A 157 4.21 31.43 38.27
N PHE A 158 5.44 30.91 38.34
CA PHE A 158 6.11 30.69 39.62
C PHE A 158 6.65 31.98 40.26
N ALA A 159 6.90 33.03 39.47
CA ALA A 159 7.35 34.32 40.01
C ALA A 159 6.18 35.17 40.55
N CYS A 160 5.05 35.16 39.85
CA CYS A 160 3.90 36.01 40.11
C CYS A 160 2.58 35.23 39.99
N PRO A 161 2.24 34.38 40.99
CA PRO A 161 0.93 33.74 41.05
C PRO A 161 -0.18 34.79 41.20
N ARG A 162 -1.23 34.69 40.36
CA ARG A 162 -2.38 35.62 40.32
C ARG A 162 -2.04 37.11 40.47
N ASP A 163 -1.08 37.60 39.67
CA ASP A 163 -0.62 39.00 39.65
C ASP A 163 0.09 39.49 40.92
N ILE A 164 0.30 38.62 41.92
CA ILE A 164 1.03 38.96 43.15
C ILE A 164 2.44 38.36 43.05
N CYS A 165 3.43 39.20 42.75
CA CYS A 165 4.81 38.77 42.66
C CYS A 165 5.42 38.49 44.03
N VAL A 166 6.08 37.34 44.16
CA VAL A 166 6.86 37.02 45.37
C VAL A 166 8.03 38.00 45.46
N SER A 167 8.26 38.60 46.62
CA SER A 167 9.26 39.66 46.82
C SER A 167 10.69 39.26 46.40
N THR A 168 11.03 37.98 46.55
CA THR A 168 12.33 37.39 46.19
C THR A 168 12.41 36.87 44.76
N SER A 169 11.35 36.98 43.97
CA SER A 169 11.32 36.48 42.59
C SER A 169 12.20 37.32 41.65
N TRP A 170 12.67 36.69 40.57
CA TRP A 170 13.42 37.36 39.51
C TRP A 170 12.63 38.53 38.89
N MET A 171 11.31 38.38 38.76
CA MET A 171 10.43 39.41 38.20
C MET A 171 10.28 40.60 39.16
N SER A 172 10.15 40.36 40.47
CA SER A 172 10.13 41.41 41.49
C SER A 172 11.43 42.22 41.48
N GLN A 173 12.58 41.55 41.36
CA GLN A 173 13.88 42.22 41.26
C GLN A 173 14.01 43.06 39.99
N LEU A 174 13.54 42.54 38.85
CA LEU A 174 13.52 43.26 37.59
C LEU A 174 12.65 44.52 37.67
N MET A 175 11.42 44.38 38.19
CA MET A 175 10.51 45.52 38.41
C MET A 175 11.11 46.56 39.35
N TYR A 176 11.79 46.13 40.42
CA TYR A 176 12.47 47.03 41.35
C TYR A 176 13.59 47.82 40.68
N LEU A 177 14.42 47.15 39.86
CA LEU A 177 15.49 47.80 39.10
C LEU A 177 14.95 48.81 38.09
N GLU A 178 13.92 48.45 37.33
CA GLU A 178 13.29 49.36 36.37
C GLU A 178 12.65 50.57 37.06
N THR A 179 11.93 50.36 38.17
CA THR A 179 11.28 51.46 38.90
C THR A 179 12.31 52.44 39.45
N LYS A 180 13.46 51.93 39.92
CA LYS A 180 14.57 52.76 40.40
C LYS A 180 15.23 53.57 39.28
N VAL A 181 15.32 53.01 38.07
CA VAL A 181 15.97 53.67 36.92
C VAL A 181 15.03 54.66 36.22
N LEU A 182 13.73 54.37 36.15
CA LEU A 182 12.77 55.12 35.34
C LEU A 182 11.88 56.11 36.12
N VAL A 183 11.83 56.06 37.46
CA VAL A 183 11.02 56.98 38.31
C VAL A 183 9.55 57.08 37.85
N ILE A 184 8.96 55.98 37.38
CA ILE A 184 7.55 55.93 36.97
C ILE A 184 6.71 55.44 38.15
N SER A 185 5.77 56.25 38.64
CA SER A 185 5.09 56.00 39.92
C SER A 185 3.95 54.96 39.88
N GLN A 186 3.68 54.32 38.73
CA GLN A 186 2.67 53.26 38.60
C GLN A 186 3.07 52.28 37.49
N ALA A 187 4.06 51.43 37.75
CA ALA A 187 4.55 50.45 36.79
C ALA A 187 3.66 49.19 36.77
N LYS A 188 2.49 49.25 36.10
CA LYS A 188 1.91 48.03 35.55
C LYS A 188 2.80 47.64 34.38
N HIS A 189 3.57 46.57 34.53
CA HIS A 189 4.58 46.20 33.55
C HIS A 189 3.87 45.73 32.27
N GLU A 190 3.73 46.63 31.28
CA GLU A 190 2.98 46.35 30.04
C GLU A 190 3.59 45.22 29.21
N HIS A 191 4.85 44.87 29.48
CA HIS A 191 5.64 43.91 28.72
C HIS A 191 6.18 42.73 29.54
N ALA A 192 5.48 42.33 30.60
CA ALA A 192 5.86 41.16 31.42
C ALA A 192 6.07 39.86 30.59
N LEU A 193 5.25 39.65 29.56
CA LEU A 193 5.40 38.52 28.63
C LEU A 193 6.67 38.63 27.78
N ALA A 194 7.04 39.82 27.31
CA ALA A 194 8.21 39.99 26.47
C ALA A 194 9.50 39.77 27.29
N ALA A 195 9.53 40.26 28.53
CA ALA A 195 10.63 40.03 29.47
C ALA A 195 10.77 38.54 29.81
N SER A 196 9.67 37.84 30.10
CA SER A 196 9.72 36.39 30.35
C SER A 196 10.10 35.59 29.11
N MET A 197 9.64 36.00 27.92
CA MET A 197 10.04 35.41 26.63
C MET A 197 11.53 35.53 26.38
N PHE A 198 12.10 36.72 26.60
CA PHE A 198 13.53 36.96 26.45
C PHE A 198 14.34 36.08 27.39
N LEU A 199 13.96 36.05 28.68
CA LEU A 199 14.63 35.22 29.68
C LEU A 199 14.51 33.73 29.37
N GLY A 200 13.31 33.20 29.13
CA GLY A 200 13.11 31.78 28.91
C GLY A 200 13.74 31.28 27.59
N THR A 201 13.75 32.10 26.54
CA THR A 201 14.45 31.77 25.29
C THR A 201 15.96 31.76 25.48
N SER A 202 16.53 32.69 26.26
CA SER A 202 17.96 32.72 26.56
C SER A 202 18.42 31.47 27.34
N VAL A 203 17.60 30.99 28.27
CA VAL A 203 17.85 29.76 29.03
C VAL A 203 17.73 28.53 28.13
N LEU A 204 16.68 28.47 27.29
CA LEU A 204 16.43 27.31 26.42
C LEU A 204 17.46 27.17 25.29
N THR A 205 17.90 28.27 24.69
CA THR A 205 18.95 28.26 23.66
C THR A 205 20.33 27.94 24.23
N GLY A 206 20.51 27.99 25.55
CA GLY A 206 21.83 27.97 26.16
C GLY A 206 22.66 29.21 25.79
N ALA A 207 22.08 30.21 25.11
CA ALA A 207 22.73 31.44 24.70
C ALA A 207 22.91 32.42 25.87
N GLY A 208 22.85 31.91 27.12
CA GLY A 208 23.32 32.64 28.29
C GLY A 208 24.63 33.31 27.90
N GLN A 209 24.64 34.65 27.91
CA GLN A 209 25.54 35.45 27.09
C GLN A 209 26.99 34.94 27.11
N ALA A 210 27.39 34.21 26.05
CA ALA A 210 28.76 33.98 25.62
C ALA A 210 28.77 33.28 24.25
N ASP A 211 29.51 33.88 23.33
CA ASP A 211 29.65 33.60 21.90
C ASP A 211 30.02 32.15 21.50
N VAL A 212 29.69 31.82 20.23
CA VAL A 212 30.37 30.90 19.27
C VAL A 212 29.45 29.86 18.60
N THR A 213 29.54 29.77 17.27
CA THR A 213 28.87 28.79 16.38
C THR A 213 29.89 27.95 15.58
N PRO A 214 29.65 26.66 15.31
CA PRO A 214 30.35 25.92 14.25
C PRO A 214 29.50 25.72 12.97
N GLY A 215 30.17 25.82 11.81
CA GLY A 215 29.63 25.64 10.47
C GLY A 215 29.45 24.19 10.04
N ARG A 216 28.56 23.95 9.06
CA ARG A 216 27.89 22.67 8.80
C ARG A 216 27.99 22.24 7.33
N SER A 217 29.17 21.89 6.83
CA SER A 217 29.35 21.51 5.41
C SER A 217 30.39 20.42 5.12
N ASP A 218 30.48 19.35 5.92
CA ASP A 218 31.50 18.29 5.71
C ASP A 218 30.94 16.84 5.70
N LEU A 219 29.84 16.58 4.99
CA LEU A 219 29.32 15.21 4.83
C LEU A 219 29.94 14.38 3.67
N PRO A 220 30.43 14.96 2.55
CA PRO A 220 31.07 14.16 1.49
C PRO A 220 32.54 13.82 1.77
N TRP A 221 33.19 14.51 2.71
CA TRP A 221 34.65 14.43 2.89
C TRP A 221 35.09 13.21 3.70
N GLU A 222 34.21 12.63 4.51
CA GLU A 222 34.54 11.51 5.39
C GLU A 222 34.93 10.25 4.60
N SER A 223 34.13 9.84 3.60
CA SER A 223 34.41 8.66 2.77
C SER A 223 35.62 8.87 1.85
N MET A 224 35.82 10.09 1.32
CA MET A 224 37.04 10.39 0.55
C MET A 224 38.27 10.36 1.45
N ARG A 225 38.18 10.88 2.68
CA ARG A 225 39.30 10.92 3.63
C ARG A 225 39.80 9.52 3.97
N GLU A 226 38.90 8.57 4.24
CA GLU A 226 39.28 7.18 4.53
C GLU A 226 39.96 6.49 3.33
N LEU A 227 39.42 6.68 2.13
CA LEU A 227 40.02 6.13 0.90
C LEU A 227 41.41 6.73 0.66
N PHE A 228 41.58 8.04 0.80
CA PHE A 228 42.88 8.70 0.63
C PHE A 228 43.88 8.30 1.71
N TYR A 229 43.40 8.06 2.94
CA TYR A 229 44.21 7.51 4.02
C TYR A 229 44.71 6.11 3.65
N PHE A 230 43.81 5.22 3.21
CA PHE A 230 44.16 3.85 2.77
C PHE A 230 45.15 3.83 1.60
N LEU A 231 44.93 4.65 0.56
CA LEU A 231 45.85 4.74 -0.57
C LEU A 231 47.22 5.30 -0.15
N SER A 232 47.26 6.13 0.90
CA SER A 232 48.49 6.71 1.41
C SER A 232 49.25 5.75 2.33
N SER A 233 48.56 5.00 3.18
CA SER A 233 49.17 3.97 4.03
C SER A 233 49.77 2.81 3.23
N ASN A 234 49.21 2.50 2.06
CA ASN A 234 49.71 1.43 1.17
C ASN A 234 50.72 1.91 0.12
N HIS A 235 51.26 3.13 0.25
CA HIS A 235 52.26 3.69 -0.67
C HIS A 235 51.87 3.64 -2.17
N VAL A 236 50.57 3.82 -2.47
CA VAL A 236 50.06 3.81 -3.84
C VAL A 236 50.62 5.01 -4.63
N SER A 237 50.95 4.82 -5.91
CA SER A 237 51.51 5.91 -6.74
C SER A 237 50.55 7.09 -6.89
N SER A 238 51.10 8.30 -6.96
CA SER A 238 50.32 9.54 -7.11
C SER A 238 49.43 9.54 -8.36
N LYS A 239 49.87 8.89 -9.45
CA LYS A 239 49.08 8.73 -10.68
C LYS A 239 47.82 7.90 -10.44
N ILE A 240 47.90 6.83 -9.65
CA ILE A 240 46.73 6.01 -9.30
C ILE A 240 45.81 6.79 -8.35
N LYS A 241 46.36 7.47 -7.34
CA LYS A 241 45.57 8.32 -6.43
C LYS A 241 44.73 9.35 -7.19
N SER A 242 45.33 10.05 -8.15
CA SER A 242 44.62 11.03 -8.98
C SER A 242 43.54 10.40 -9.87
N ARG A 243 43.76 9.20 -10.41
CA ARG A 243 42.73 8.48 -11.18
C ARG A 243 41.57 8.04 -10.30
N VAL A 244 41.84 7.54 -9.10
CA VAL A 244 40.82 7.15 -8.13
C VAL A 244 40.00 8.38 -7.70
N GLU A 245 40.65 9.50 -7.39
CA GLU A 245 39.95 10.75 -7.07
C GLU A 245 39.00 11.19 -8.18
N LYS A 246 39.48 11.23 -9.43
CA LYS A 246 38.66 11.62 -10.59
C LYS A 246 37.48 10.67 -10.78
N PHE A 247 37.71 9.36 -10.59
CA PHE A 247 36.64 8.36 -10.66
C PHE A 247 35.57 8.60 -9.60
N PHE A 248 35.94 8.79 -8.32
CA PHE A 248 34.98 9.05 -7.25
C PHE A 248 34.26 10.39 -7.40
N ARG A 249 34.94 11.45 -7.86
CA ARG A 249 34.28 12.72 -8.18
C ARG A 249 33.26 12.55 -9.30
N ALA A 250 33.59 11.80 -10.36
CA ALA A 250 32.66 11.51 -11.44
C ALA A 250 31.49 10.65 -10.96
N GLN A 251 31.76 9.57 -10.23
CA GLN A 251 30.73 8.69 -9.68
C GLN A 251 29.80 9.43 -8.71
N TRP A 252 30.33 10.34 -7.88
CA TRP A 252 29.54 11.21 -7.03
C TRP A 252 28.68 12.17 -7.85
N TYR A 253 29.26 12.77 -8.89
CA TYR A 253 28.52 13.68 -9.76
C TYR A 253 27.35 13.00 -10.48
N TYR A 254 27.54 11.76 -10.97
CA TYR A 254 26.50 11.03 -11.70
C TYR A 254 25.49 10.33 -10.79
N ASN A 255 25.93 9.68 -9.71
CA ASN A 255 25.09 8.78 -8.92
C ASN A 255 24.90 9.26 -7.47
N SER A 256 25.43 10.43 -7.09
CA SER A 256 25.47 10.90 -5.69
C SER A 256 26.04 9.87 -4.70
N ALA A 257 26.87 8.94 -5.21
CA ALA A 257 27.36 7.74 -4.53
C ALA A 257 26.30 6.86 -3.86
N VAL A 258 25.04 6.95 -4.29
CA VAL A 258 24.02 6.00 -3.83
C VAL A 258 24.21 4.70 -4.58
N SER A 259 24.32 3.59 -3.85
CA SER A 259 24.40 2.27 -4.45
C SER A 259 23.05 1.92 -5.07
N ASN A 260 23.05 1.55 -6.37
CA ASN A 260 21.87 0.98 -7.00
C ASN A 260 21.40 -0.28 -6.27
N GLU A 261 22.31 -1.07 -5.70
CA GLU A 261 21.95 -2.25 -4.90
C GLU A 261 21.21 -1.87 -3.60
N GLU A 262 21.50 -0.71 -3.02
CA GLU A 262 20.85 -0.24 -1.79
C GLU A 262 19.44 0.33 -2.08
N ILE A 263 19.27 1.04 -3.20
CA ILE A 263 17.94 1.55 -3.59
C ILE A 263 17.05 0.41 -4.09
N PHE A 264 17.58 -0.43 -4.98
CA PHE A 264 16.78 -1.43 -5.68
C PHE A 264 16.72 -2.76 -4.92
N GLY A 265 17.66 -3.05 -4.02
CA GLY A 265 17.72 -4.31 -3.28
C GLY A 265 16.45 -4.64 -2.49
N ASP A 266 15.76 -3.60 -1.99
CA ASP A 266 14.49 -3.74 -1.25
C ASP A 266 13.24 -3.78 -2.14
N MET A 267 13.36 -3.52 -3.45
CA MET A 267 12.25 -3.59 -4.40
C MET A 267 11.97 -5.02 -4.84
N SER A 268 10.71 -5.33 -5.18
CA SER A 268 10.36 -6.61 -5.79
C SER A 268 11.07 -6.81 -7.13
N ALA A 269 11.44 -8.05 -7.46
CA ALA A 269 12.14 -8.39 -8.71
C ALA A 269 11.43 -7.86 -9.97
N ASP A 270 10.09 -7.84 -9.98
CA ASP A 270 9.29 -7.33 -11.10
C ASP A 270 9.54 -5.82 -11.34
N ILE A 271 9.55 -5.02 -10.27
CA ILE A 271 9.84 -3.57 -10.33
C ILE A 271 11.30 -3.35 -10.73
N GLN A 272 12.24 -4.12 -10.19
CA GLN A 272 13.64 -4.04 -10.58
C GLN A 272 13.82 -4.30 -12.09
N GLN A 273 13.12 -5.31 -12.62
CA GLN A 273 13.16 -5.67 -14.03
C GLN A 273 12.51 -4.59 -14.91
N GLU A 274 11.42 -3.98 -14.46
CA GLU A 274 10.76 -2.89 -15.17
C GLU A 274 11.64 -1.63 -15.25
N VAL A 275 12.25 -1.23 -14.12
CA VAL A 275 13.19 -0.09 -14.09
C VAL A 275 14.39 -0.35 -14.99
N LEU A 276 14.99 -1.55 -14.91
CA LEU A 276 16.11 -1.94 -15.76
C LEU A 276 15.72 -1.95 -17.24
N TYR A 277 14.52 -2.42 -17.56
CA TYR A 277 14.00 -2.41 -18.93
C TYR A 277 13.87 -0.98 -19.46
N ILE A 278 13.28 -0.07 -18.68
CA ILE A 278 13.11 1.34 -19.07
C ILE A 278 14.48 2.01 -19.29
N GLU A 279 15.46 1.76 -18.43
CA GLU A 279 16.81 2.35 -18.57
C GLU A 279 17.56 1.77 -19.79
N MET A 280 17.47 0.45 -19.99
CA MET A 280 18.27 -0.22 -21.02
C MET A 280 17.63 -0.21 -22.40
N VAL A 281 16.31 -0.05 -22.54
CA VAL A 281 15.61 -0.28 -23.82
C VAL A 281 16.12 0.64 -24.94
N GLU A 282 16.37 1.92 -24.67
CA GLU A 282 16.88 2.85 -25.68
C GLU A 282 18.30 2.46 -26.13
N THR A 283 19.15 2.07 -25.18
CA THR A 283 20.52 1.61 -25.44
C THR A 283 20.51 0.29 -26.22
N LEU A 284 19.62 -0.64 -25.86
CA LEU A 284 19.47 -1.92 -26.55
C LEU A 284 18.93 -1.74 -27.97
N ILE A 285 18.00 -0.81 -28.21
CA ILE A 285 17.46 -0.53 -29.55
C ILE A 285 18.52 0.10 -30.47
N THR A 286 19.41 0.93 -29.93
CA THR A 286 20.47 1.60 -30.70
C THR A 286 21.67 0.70 -30.97
N CYS A 287 21.87 -0.36 -30.18
CA CYS A 287 22.99 -1.27 -30.36
C CYS A 287 22.88 -2.07 -31.68
N PRO A 288 23.88 -2.02 -32.59
CA PRO A 288 23.84 -2.69 -33.88
C PRO A 288 23.62 -4.21 -33.78
N LEU A 289 24.16 -4.84 -32.74
CA LEU A 289 23.98 -6.28 -32.50
C LEU A 289 22.50 -6.64 -32.30
N PHE A 290 21.78 -5.83 -31.52
CA PHE A 290 20.36 -6.02 -31.27
C PHE A 290 19.50 -5.64 -32.47
N GLN A 291 19.92 -4.67 -33.28
CA GLN A 291 19.24 -4.38 -34.55
C GLN A 291 19.33 -5.54 -35.54
N VAL A 292 20.50 -6.17 -35.67
CA VAL A 292 20.66 -7.37 -36.51
C VAL A 292 19.78 -8.51 -35.99
N PHE A 293 19.78 -8.73 -34.67
CA PHE A 293 18.91 -9.75 -34.07
C PHE A 293 17.43 -9.44 -34.31
N LYS A 294 17.00 -8.19 -34.09
CA LYS A 294 15.62 -7.74 -34.32
C LYS A 294 15.22 -7.91 -35.79
N ASN A 295 16.08 -7.53 -36.73
CA ASN A 295 15.82 -7.68 -38.16
C ASN A 295 15.75 -9.16 -38.57
N LYS A 296 16.61 -10.02 -38.01
CA LYS A 296 16.55 -11.47 -38.24
C LYS A 296 15.32 -12.11 -37.61
N LEU A 297 14.96 -11.71 -36.40
CA LEU A 297 13.77 -12.19 -35.71
C LEU A 297 12.52 -11.79 -36.49
N LYS A 298 12.44 -10.53 -36.92
CA LYS A 298 11.37 -10.02 -37.78
C LYS A 298 11.32 -10.80 -39.10
N TRP A 299 12.47 -11.03 -39.74
CA TRP A 299 12.52 -11.87 -40.93
C TRP A 299 12.01 -13.29 -40.67
N CYS A 300 12.37 -13.92 -39.55
CA CYS A 300 11.86 -15.23 -39.17
C CYS A 300 10.34 -15.24 -38.93
N GLN A 301 9.78 -14.16 -38.37
CA GLN A 301 8.34 -13.99 -38.17
C GLN A 301 7.62 -13.79 -39.51
N ASP A 302 8.13 -12.90 -40.35
CA ASP A 302 7.56 -12.61 -41.68
C ASP A 302 7.64 -13.84 -42.62
N ASN A 303 8.62 -14.71 -42.42
CA ASN A 303 8.85 -15.91 -43.22
C ASN A 303 8.53 -17.21 -42.46
N GLU A 304 7.72 -17.15 -41.40
CA GLU A 304 7.46 -18.30 -40.52
C GLU A 304 6.94 -19.52 -41.29
N ASN A 305 5.99 -19.30 -42.20
CA ASN A 305 5.41 -20.36 -43.03
C ASN A 305 6.43 -20.96 -44.00
N GLN A 306 7.30 -20.14 -44.58
CA GLN A 306 8.34 -20.62 -45.48
C GLN A 306 9.35 -21.49 -44.72
N ILE A 307 9.83 -21.02 -43.56
CA ILE A 307 10.74 -21.79 -42.70
C ILE A 307 10.11 -23.13 -42.29
N LYS A 308 8.81 -23.12 -41.93
CA LYS A 308 8.03 -24.32 -41.61
C LYS A 308 7.99 -25.31 -42.79
N MET A 309 7.73 -24.83 -44.00
CA MET A 309 7.70 -25.67 -45.21
C MET A 309 9.09 -26.21 -45.58
N ASP A 310 10.14 -25.40 -45.44
CA ASP A 310 11.53 -25.82 -45.71
C ASP A 310 11.97 -26.94 -44.74
N ILE A 311 11.57 -26.87 -43.47
CA ILE A 311 11.84 -27.92 -42.48
C ILE A 311 11.14 -29.23 -42.86
N ILE A 312 9.90 -29.16 -43.35
CA ILE A 312 9.17 -30.34 -43.85
C ILE A 312 9.89 -30.91 -45.08
N ALA A 313 10.23 -30.06 -46.05
CA ALA A 313 10.91 -30.45 -47.29
C ALA A 313 12.25 -31.12 -47.00
N THR A 314 13.03 -30.58 -46.05
CA THR A 314 14.30 -31.17 -45.60
C THR A 314 14.11 -32.54 -44.95
N SER A 315 13.04 -32.72 -44.17
CA SER A 315 12.72 -34.02 -43.56
C SER A 315 12.30 -35.06 -44.61
N HIS A 316 11.59 -34.62 -45.64
CA HIS A 316 11.22 -35.45 -46.79
C HIS A 316 12.46 -35.88 -47.60
N GLU A 317 13.37 -34.94 -47.91
CA GLU A 317 14.61 -35.21 -48.64
C GLU A 317 15.50 -36.23 -47.92
N ASN A 318 15.57 -36.13 -46.58
CA ASN A 318 16.29 -37.08 -45.72
C ASN A 318 15.58 -38.42 -45.52
N LYS A 319 14.39 -38.62 -46.12
CA LYS A 319 13.56 -39.83 -46.00
C LYS A 319 13.16 -40.18 -44.55
N ASP A 320 13.14 -39.19 -43.64
CA ASP A 320 12.65 -39.35 -42.27
C ASP A 320 11.13 -39.11 -42.22
N PHE A 321 10.38 -40.10 -42.70
CA PHE A 321 8.92 -39.99 -42.83
C PHE A 321 8.20 -39.84 -41.48
N SER A 322 8.77 -40.38 -40.39
CA SER A 322 8.20 -40.26 -39.05
C SER A 322 8.19 -38.80 -38.60
N LYS A 323 9.32 -38.11 -38.76
CA LYS A 323 9.45 -36.69 -38.43
C LYS A 323 8.67 -35.80 -39.39
N PHE A 324 8.68 -36.13 -40.68
CA PHE A 324 7.88 -35.45 -41.70
C PHE A 324 6.40 -35.42 -41.33
N TRP A 325 5.77 -36.59 -41.11
CA TRP A 325 4.33 -36.64 -40.80
C TRP A 325 4.01 -35.94 -39.49
N LYS A 326 4.87 -36.08 -38.47
CA LYS A 326 4.70 -35.38 -37.19
C LYS A 326 4.76 -33.85 -37.33
N GLN A 327 5.57 -33.32 -38.25
CA GLN A 327 5.67 -31.88 -38.50
C GLN A 327 4.52 -31.38 -39.38
N THR A 328 4.15 -32.14 -40.42
CA THR A 328 2.99 -31.84 -41.27
C THR A 328 1.70 -31.82 -40.44
N ASP A 329 1.50 -32.78 -39.54
CA ASP A 329 0.34 -32.85 -38.63
C ASP A 329 0.25 -31.67 -37.64
N ARG A 330 1.36 -30.98 -37.37
CA ARG A 330 1.38 -29.77 -36.53
C ARG A 330 1.04 -28.50 -37.32
N LEU A 331 1.22 -28.54 -38.65
CA LEU A 331 1.05 -27.41 -39.55
C LEU A 331 -0.29 -27.43 -40.26
N SER A 332 -0.88 -28.61 -40.45
CA SER A 332 -2.30 -28.69 -40.67
C SER A 332 -2.97 -28.09 -39.44
N PRO A 333 -3.67 -26.94 -39.56
CA PRO A 333 -4.56 -26.53 -38.49
C PRO A 333 -5.43 -27.76 -38.25
N ARG A 334 -5.41 -28.31 -37.02
CA ARG A 334 -6.44 -29.26 -36.62
C ARG A 334 -7.73 -28.61 -37.07
N MET A 335 -8.40 -29.19 -38.07
CA MET A 335 -9.69 -28.68 -38.50
C MET A 335 -10.48 -28.62 -37.21
N SER A 336 -10.72 -27.40 -36.74
CA SER A 336 -11.54 -27.18 -35.57
C SER A 336 -12.80 -27.96 -35.88
N LEU A 337 -13.23 -28.82 -34.95
CA LEU A 337 -14.48 -29.56 -35.07
C LEU A 337 -15.51 -28.60 -35.68
N PRO A 338 -16.20 -28.97 -36.76
CA PRO A 338 -17.13 -28.06 -37.42
C PRO A 338 -18.05 -27.50 -36.34
N VAL A 339 -17.95 -26.17 -36.14
CA VAL A 339 -18.65 -25.46 -35.05
C VAL A 339 -20.16 -25.54 -35.26
N THR A 340 -20.59 -25.89 -36.47
CA THR A 340 -21.98 -26.12 -36.83
C THR A 340 -22.12 -27.38 -37.68
N VAL A 341 -23.17 -28.15 -37.44
CA VAL A 341 -23.64 -29.22 -38.34
C VAL A 341 -24.97 -28.73 -38.91
N ASP A 342 -25.03 -28.51 -40.23
CA ASP A 342 -26.20 -27.95 -40.92
C ASP A 342 -26.67 -26.59 -40.34
N GLY A 343 -25.72 -25.71 -40.00
CA GLY A 343 -25.99 -24.40 -39.42
C GLY A 343 -26.33 -24.39 -37.92
N ILE A 344 -26.39 -25.56 -37.27
CA ILE A 344 -26.71 -25.69 -35.84
C ILE A 344 -25.43 -25.86 -35.03
N SER A 345 -25.19 -24.97 -34.06
CA SER A 345 -24.01 -25.01 -33.17
C SER A 345 -24.29 -25.57 -31.77
N ASP A 346 -25.55 -25.60 -31.33
CA ASP A 346 -25.90 -26.10 -30.00
C ASP A 346 -25.87 -27.63 -29.96
N GLY A 347 -25.20 -28.19 -28.93
CA GLY A 347 -25.02 -29.64 -28.81
C GLY A 347 -26.34 -30.41 -28.66
N THR A 348 -27.36 -29.80 -28.06
CA THR A 348 -28.68 -30.41 -27.87
C THR A 348 -29.43 -30.49 -29.20
N ASP A 349 -29.34 -29.43 -29.99
CA ASP A 349 -30.00 -29.34 -31.28
C ASP A 349 -29.32 -30.24 -32.32
N ILE A 350 -27.99 -30.38 -32.28
CA ILE A 350 -27.27 -31.38 -33.09
C ILE A 350 -27.73 -32.80 -32.71
N ALA A 351 -27.87 -33.11 -31.42
CA ALA A 351 -28.34 -34.42 -30.99
C ALA A 351 -29.79 -34.69 -31.45
N ASN A 352 -30.65 -33.67 -31.43
CA ASN A 352 -32.02 -33.76 -31.94
C ASN A 352 -32.05 -33.90 -33.48
N LEU A 353 -31.16 -33.22 -34.20
CA LEU A 353 -30.98 -33.35 -35.66
C LEU A 353 -30.53 -34.77 -36.04
N PHE A 354 -29.61 -35.36 -35.27
CA PHE A 354 -29.26 -36.77 -35.45
C PHE A 354 -30.44 -37.68 -35.13
N LYS A 355 -31.12 -37.45 -34.01
CA LYS A 355 -32.29 -38.24 -33.60
C LYS A 355 -33.39 -38.22 -34.67
N SER A 356 -33.70 -37.08 -35.27
CA SER A 356 -34.73 -36.99 -36.32
C SER A 356 -34.34 -37.74 -37.59
N ASN A 357 -33.06 -37.70 -37.98
CA ASN A 357 -32.56 -38.41 -39.16
C ASN A 357 -32.47 -39.93 -38.99
N PHE A 358 -32.27 -40.41 -37.76
CA PHE A 358 -32.05 -41.84 -37.48
C PHE A 358 -33.22 -42.54 -36.75
N ILE A 359 -34.34 -41.86 -36.47
CA ILE A 359 -35.55 -42.52 -36.01
C ILE A 359 -36.14 -43.35 -37.17
N VAL A 360 -36.03 -44.67 -37.04
CA VAL A 360 -36.75 -45.61 -37.89
C VAL A 360 -38.16 -45.78 -37.29
N PRO A 361 -39.24 -45.44 -38.01
CA PRO A 361 -40.59 -45.67 -37.51
C PRO A 361 -40.82 -47.17 -37.33
N PRO A 362 -41.51 -47.59 -36.24
CA PRO A 362 -41.78 -49.00 -36.00
C PRO A 362 -42.62 -49.56 -37.16
N THR A 363 -42.10 -50.62 -37.79
CA THR A 363 -42.77 -51.34 -38.87
C THR A 363 -44.12 -51.83 -38.37
N GLN A 364 -45.20 -51.28 -38.92
CA GLN A 364 -46.58 -51.65 -38.57
C GLN A 364 -46.76 -53.16 -38.73
N SER A 365 -47.11 -53.82 -37.62
CA SER A 365 -47.46 -55.23 -37.58
C SER A 365 -48.65 -55.48 -38.50
N VAL A 366 -48.45 -56.33 -39.52
CA VAL A 366 -49.45 -56.74 -40.49
C VAL A 366 -50.55 -57.55 -39.76
N ASN A 367 -51.76 -57.00 -39.72
CA ASN A 367 -52.97 -57.69 -39.26
C ASN A 367 -53.38 -58.76 -40.27
N TYR A 368 -53.38 -60.03 -39.88
CA TYR A 368 -54.11 -61.08 -40.61
C TYR A 368 -55.35 -61.51 -39.83
N MET A 369 -56.50 -61.35 -40.49
CA MET A 369 -57.82 -61.76 -40.05
C MET A 369 -57.97 -63.29 -40.04
N THR A 370 -58.78 -63.72 -39.08
CA THR A 370 -59.32 -65.04 -38.79
C THR A 370 -60.10 -65.65 -39.96
N GLN A 371 -59.85 -66.92 -40.29
CA GLN A 371 -60.92 -67.84 -40.73
C GLN A 371 -60.55 -69.30 -40.46
N GLN A 372 -61.59 -70.09 -40.32
CA GLN A 372 -61.78 -71.29 -39.52
C GLN A 372 -61.68 -72.56 -40.38
N GLY A 373 -61.09 -73.65 -39.86
CA GLY A 373 -61.23 -74.99 -40.46
C GLY A 373 -60.06 -75.96 -40.23
N ASP A 374 -60.30 -77.00 -39.42
CA ASP A 374 -59.73 -78.36 -39.38
C ASP A 374 -58.23 -78.65 -39.66
N HIS A 375 -57.58 -79.24 -38.64
CA HIS A 375 -56.47 -80.24 -38.60
C HIS A 375 -55.38 -80.33 -39.72
N PRO A 376 -54.15 -80.88 -39.45
CA PRO A 376 -53.42 -81.06 -38.19
C PRO A 376 -51.91 -80.63 -38.27
N ARG A 377 -51.21 -80.78 -37.13
CA ARG A 377 -49.75 -80.90 -36.90
C ARG A 377 -49.00 -79.64 -36.42
N ASP A 378 -48.65 -79.73 -35.14
CA ASP A 378 -47.60 -79.00 -34.43
C ASP A 378 -46.25 -79.05 -35.14
N VAL A 379 -45.70 -77.88 -35.46
CA VAL A 379 -44.25 -77.62 -35.43
C VAL A 379 -44.06 -76.20 -34.88
N ALA A 380 -43.78 -76.10 -33.58
CA ALA A 380 -43.34 -74.88 -32.93
C ALA A 380 -41.91 -74.55 -33.40
N ALA A 381 -41.75 -73.50 -34.20
CA ALA A 381 -40.45 -72.90 -34.50
C ALA A 381 -40.19 -71.77 -33.51
N ASP A 382 -39.47 -72.12 -32.44
CA ASP A 382 -38.97 -71.23 -31.42
C ASP A 382 -37.79 -70.42 -32.00
N THR A 383 -38.04 -69.20 -32.50
CA THR A 383 -36.95 -68.28 -32.89
C THR A 383 -36.43 -67.58 -31.64
N PRO A 384 -35.18 -67.80 -31.23
CA PRO A 384 -34.64 -67.21 -30.00
C PRO A 384 -34.55 -65.69 -30.16
N HIS A 385 -35.26 -64.99 -29.29
CA HIS A 385 -35.21 -63.54 -29.20
C HIS A 385 -33.86 -63.13 -28.61
N ILE A 386 -32.87 -62.85 -29.45
CA ILE A 386 -31.55 -62.37 -29.01
C ILE A 386 -31.73 -60.93 -28.53
N GLN A 387 -31.64 -60.71 -27.22
CA GLN A 387 -31.59 -59.38 -26.63
C GLN A 387 -30.12 -59.04 -26.33
N TYR A 388 -29.65 -57.92 -26.88
CA TYR A 388 -28.33 -57.37 -26.56
C TYR A 388 -28.46 -56.36 -25.44
N THR A 389 -27.63 -56.51 -24.41
CA THR A 389 -27.59 -55.53 -23.32
C THR A 389 -26.73 -54.33 -23.73
N VAL A 390 -26.94 -53.19 -23.08
CA VAL A 390 -26.09 -51.98 -23.27
C VAL A 390 -24.60 -52.30 -23.05
N LYS A 391 -24.30 -53.23 -22.13
CA LYS A 391 -22.91 -53.69 -21.89
C LYS A 391 -22.31 -54.39 -23.11
N ASP A 392 -23.10 -55.21 -23.80
CA ASP A 392 -22.63 -55.95 -24.99
C ASP A 392 -22.27 -54.98 -26.12
N VAL A 393 -23.12 -53.97 -26.34
CA VAL A 393 -22.88 -52.92 -27.34
C VAL A 393 -21.65 -52.08 -26.96
N THR A 394 -21.52 -51.70 -25.69
CA THR A 394 -20.38 -50.90 -25.22
C THR A 394 -19.06 -51.66 -25.35
N SER A 395 -19.06 -52.96 -25.00
CA SER A 395 -17.91 -53.84 -25.13
C SER A 395 -17.50 -54.03 -26.59
N ALA A 396 -18.48 -54.21 -27.49
CA ALA A 396 -18.23 -54.32 -28.92
C ALA A 396 -17.56 -53.04 -29.47
N ILE A 397 -18.06 -51.85 -29.12
CA ILE A 397 -17.48 -50.57 -29.54
C ILE A 397 -16.04 -50.43 -29.02
N HIS A 398 -15.78 -50.77 -27.75
CA HIS A 398 -14.43 -50.70 -27.19
C HIS A 398 -13.43 -51.65 -27.87
N CYS A 399 -13.89 -52.85 -28.25
CA CYS A 399 -13.07 -53.86 -28.92
C CYS A 399 -12.77 -53.54 -30.40
N MET A 400 -13.41 -52.55 -31.01
CA MET A 400 -13.12 -52.17 -32.41
C MET A 400 -11.70 -51.59 -32.59
N LYS A 401 -10.94 -52.10 -33.56
CA LYS A 401 -9.58 -51.59 -33.86
C LYS A 401 -9.67 -50.27 -34.62
N ARG A 402 -8.81 -49.30 -34.26
CA ARG A 402 -8.71 -47.98 -34.92
C ARG A 402 -8.30 -48.12 -36.39
N GLY A 403 -8.69 -47.15 -37.21
CA GLY A 403 -8.28 -47.04 -38.62
C GLY A 403 -9.04 -47.93 -39.61
N LYS A 404 -10.15 -48.55 -39.19
CA LYS A 404 -11.09 -49.21 -40.10
C LYS A 404 -12.40 -48.42 -40.11
N SER A 405 -12.85 -47.94 -41.26
CA SER A 405 -14.24 -47.45 -41.37
C SER A 405 -15.16 -48.67 -41.49
N PRO A 406 -16.31 -48.73 -40.78
CA PRO A 406 -17.20 -49.88 -40.84
C PRO A 406 -18.17 -49.82 -42.03
N GLY A 407 -18.21 -48.72 -42.81
CA GLY A 407 -19.23 -48.56 -43.85
C GLY A 407 -18.95 -47.48 -44.89
N HIS A 408 -19.84 -47.42 -45.88
CA HIS A 408 -19.86 -46.47 -47.01
C HIS A 408 -20.35 -45.06 -46.61
N ASP A 409 -20.70 -44.87 -45.34
CA ASP A 409 -21.27 -43.67 -44.73
C ASP A 409 -20.21 -42.68 -44.20
N GLY A 410 -18.92 -43.02 -44.31
CA GLY A 410 -17.82 -42.14 -43.92
C GLY A 410 -17.61 -42.01 -42.40
N LEU A 411 -18.39 -42.73 -41.58
CA LEU A 411 -18.20 -42.78 -40.13
C LEU A 411 -17.05 -43.73 -39.82
N SER A 412 -16.00 -43.23 -39.19
CA SER A 412 -14.90 -44.08 -38.70
C SER A 412 -15.18 -44.59 -37.28
N VAL A 413 -14.56 -45.71 -36.87
CA VAL A 413 -14.68 -46.28 -35.52
C VAL A 413 -14.36 -45.27 -34.40
N GLU A 414 -13.50 -44.31 -34.69
CA GLU A 414 -13.15 -43.22 -33.78
C GLU A 414 -14.37 -42.35 -33.46
N HIS A 415 -15.25 -42.08 -34.42
CA HIS A 415 -16.47 -41.30 -34.19
C HIS A 415 -17.37 -42.00 -33.17
N LEU A 416 -17.50 -43.32 -33.24
CA LEU A 416 -18.28 -44.12 -32.27
C LEU A 416 -17.61 -44.20 -30.89
N LYS A 417 -16.27 -44.26 -30.84
CA LYS A 417 -15.53 -44.33 -29.58
C LYS A 417 -15.53 -43.02 -28.79
N TYR A 418 -15.62 -41.88 -29.46
CA TYR A 418 -15.44 -40.56 -28.85
C TYR A 418 -16.70 -39.70 -28.80
N ALA A 419 -17.85 -40.19 -29.25
CA ALA A 419 -19.14 -39.47 -29.21
C ALA A 419 -19.75 -39.30 -27.79
N GLY A 420 -18.94 -39.26 -26.72
CA GLY A 420 -19.37 -39.21 -25.32
C GLY A 420 -19.25 -37.85 -24.62
N VAL A 421 -20.11 -37.65 -23.61
CA VAL A 421 -20.62 -36.40 -22.99
C VAL A 421 -19.63 -35.52 -22.18
N ARG A 422 -18.29 -35.67 -22.25
CA ARG A 422 -17.38 -34.72 -21.56
C ARG A 422 -16.04 -34.52 -22.26
N THR A 423 -15.88 -33.37 -22.91
CA THR A 423 -14.56 -32.72 -23.07
C THR A 423 -14.29 -31.85 -21.83
N PRO A 424 -13.13 -31.99 -21.14
CA PRO A 424 -12.77 -31.08 -20.07
C PRO A 424 -12.52 -29.68 -20.65
N ALA A 425 -13.05 -28.66 -19.97
CA ALA A 425 -12.74 -27.26 -20.23
C ALA A 425 -11.23 -27.05 -20.09
N GLN A 426 -10.54 -26.91 -21.23
CA GLN A 426 -9.21 -26.32 -21.31
C GLN A 426 -9.32 -24.99 -22.06
N SER A 427 -8.62 -23.98 -21.54
CA SER A 427 -8.39 -22.63 -22.06
C SER A 427 -9.32 -21.50 -21.61
N THR A 428 -9.23 -21.14 -20.32
CA THR A 428 -9.25 -19.73 -19.90
C THR A 428 -7.86 -19.38 -19.39
N HIS A 429 -6.98 -18.93 -20.29
CA HIS A 429 -5.81 -18.10 -20.01
C HIS A 429 -5.33 -17.47 -21.32
N ALA A 430 -5.75 -16.22 -21.55
CA ALA A 430 -5.06 -15.23 -22.37
C ALA A 430 -5.64 -13.85 -22.02
N PHE A 431 -4.79 -12.85 -21.90
CA PHE A 431 -4.97 -11.49 -21.33
C PHE A 431 -4.78 -11.39 -19.81
N VAL A 432 -3.52 -11.35 -19.36
CA VAL A 432 -2.78 -10.11 -19.08
C VAL A 432 -1.38 -10.28 -19.64
#